data_AF-A0A955YSR1-F1
#
_entry.id   AF-A0A955YSR1-F1
#
_cell.length_a   1.000
_cell.length_b   1.000
_cell.length_c   1.000
_cell.angle_alpha   90.00
_cell.angle_beta   90.00
_cell.angle_gamma   90.00
#
_symmetry.space_group_name_H-M   'P 1'
#
loop_
_entity.id
_entity.type
_entity.pdbx_description
1 polymer ?
#
loop_
_entity_poly.entity_id
_entity_poly.type
_entity_poly.pdbx_seq_one_letter_code
_entity_poly.pdbx_strand_id
1 'polypeptide(L)'
;MASTSKARLPRAALWGRRIGGGIIWMLLLYITVVAFASVPKQVFFPEQADWAPGTTCGEGLEALFGEIAGVATSAHPSLRSWDRRHAGLAEICAAEGPLGKRSHKRLLRLRYRVEGAAERHDREYTPLAERLRVDLQKLPKKRDP
;
A
#
# COMPACT_ATOMS: atom_id res chain seq x y z
N MET A 1 -42.14 35.69 -49.14
CA MET A 1 -42.79 35.19 -47.91
C MET A 1 -42.01 33.97 -47.44
N ALA A 2 -41.12 34.11 -46.44
CA ALA A 2 -40.37 32.99 -45.87
C ALA A 2 -40.90 32.70 -44.46
N SER A 3 -41.70 31.64 -44.35
CA SER A 3 -42.24 31.15 -43.08
C SER A 3 -41.13 30.43 -42.31
N THR A 4 -40.67 31.03 -41.21
CA THR A 4 -39.69 30.42 -40.30
C THR A 4 -40.43 29.51 -39.32
N SER A 5 -40.42 28.20 -39.60
CA SER A 5 -40.90 27.17 -38.68
C SER A 5 -39.93 27.06 -37.49
N LYS A 6 -40.29 27.71 -36.38
CA LYS A 6 -39.62 27.52 -35.08
C LYS A 6 -39.83 26.07 -34.62
N ALA A 7 -38.83 25.22 -34.82
CA ALA A 7 -38.78 23.87 -34.26
C ALA A 7 -38.86 23.96 -32.72
N ARG A 8 -40.00 23.58 -32.14
CA ARG A 8 -40.18 23.48 -30.69
C ARG A 8 -39.48 22.20 -30.23
N LEU A 9 -38.27 22.34 -29.70
CA LEU A 9 -37.58 21.24 -29.02
C LEU A 9 -38.45 20.71 -27.86
N PRO A 10 -38.55 19.39 -27.67
CA PRO A 10 -39.40 18.80 -26.66
C PRO A 10 -38.93 19.23 -25.26
N ARG A 11 -39.86 19.64 -24.39
CA ARG A 11 -39.60 20.13 -23.02
C ARG A 11 -38.71 19.20 -22.18
N ALA A 12 -38.69 17.90 -22.49
CA ALA A 12 -37.81 16.90 -21.88
C ALA A 12 -36.30 17.19 -22.06
N ALA A 13 -35.89 17.75 -23.21
CA ALA A 13 -34.49 18.06 -23.50
C ALA A 13 -33.94 19.21 -22.64
N LEU A 14 -34.79 20.15 -22.23
CA LEU A 14 -34.41 21.27 -21.35
C LEU A 14 -34.24 20.82 -19.89
N TRP A 15 -35.03 19.84 -19.44
CA TRP A 15 -34.95 19.27 -18.10
C TRP A 15 -33.73 18.36 -17.94
N GLY A 16 -33.42 17.53 -18.96
CA GLY A 16 -32.20 16.72 -18.98
C GLY A 16 -30.92 17.57 -18.89
N ARG A 17 -30.91 18.75 -19.54
CA ARG A 17 -29.77 19.68 -19.46
C ARG A 17 -29.59 20.31 -18.07
N ARG A 18 -30.69 20.55 -17.34
CA ARG A 18 -30.63 21.08 -15.96
C ARG A 18 -30.17 20.03 -14.95
N ILE A 19 -30.65 18.80 -15.09
CA ILE A 19 -30.24 17.68 -14.23
C ILE A 19 -28.77 17.33 -14.49
N GLY A 20 -28.38 17.21 -15.77
CA GLY A 20 -26.98 16.99 -16.14
C GLY A 20 -26.06 18.11 -15.65
N GLY A 21 -26.51 19.37 -15.77
CA GLY A 21 -25.80 20.52 -15.22
C GLY A 21 -25.61 20.42 -13.71
N GLY A 22 -26.66 20.06 -12.96
CA GLY A 22 -26.59 19.88 -11.51
C GLY A 22 -25.64 18.76 -11.08
N ILE A 23 -25.64 17.63 -11.79
CA ILE A 23 -24.73 16.50 -11.52
C ILE A 23 -23.28 16.91 -11.75
N ILE A 24 -22.99 17.57 -12.88
CA ILE A 24 -21.63 18.06 -13.20
C ILE A 24 -21.17 19.07 -12.16
N TRP A 25 -22.07 19.96 -11.71
CA TRP A 25 -21.74 20.97 -10.70
C TRP A 25 -21.43 20.32 -9.35
N MET A 26 -22.22 19.33 -8.92
CA MET A 26 -21.95 18.53 -7.72
C MET A 26 -20.63 17.77 -7.83
N LEU A 27 -20.31 17.19 -8.99
CA LEU A 27 -19.07 16.49 -9.21
C LEU A 27 -17.86 17.43 -9.11
N LEU A 28 -17.94 18.61 -9.73
CA LEU A 28 -16.89 19.63 -9.64
C LEU A 28 -16.71 20.10 -8.19
N LEU A 29 -17.81 20.37 -7.49
CA LEU A 29 -17.77 20.80 -6.09
C LEU A 29 -17.16 19.71 -5.19
N TYR A 30 -17.52 18.44 -5.42
CA TYR A 30 -16.90 17.30 -4.74
C TYR A 30 -15.40 17.22 -5.00
N ILE A 31 -14.97 17.33 -6.27
CA ILE A 31 -13.54 17.32 -6.62
C ILE A 31 -12.82 18.49 -5.94
N THR A 32 -13.40 19.69 -5.95
CA THR A 32 -12.81 20.86 -5.28
C THR A 32 -12.67 20.65 -3.78
N VAL A 33 -13.70 20.15 -3.10
CA VAL A 33 -13.67 19.87 -1.66
C VAL A 33 -12.64 18.78 -1.33
N VAL A 34 -12.60 17.69 -2.10
CA VAL A 34 -11.61 16.61 -1.89
C VAL A 34 -10.19 17.10 -2.13
N ALA A 35 -9.96 17.90 -3.17
CA ALA A 35 -8.67 18.53 -3.43
C ALA A 35 -8.27 19.45 -2.27
N PHE A 36 -9.17 20.33 -1.81
CA PHE A 36 -8.92 21.22 -0.69
C PHE A 36 -8.79 20.50 0.66
N ALA A 37 -9.38 19.32 0.84
CA ALA A 37 -9.19 18.51 2.04
C ALA A 37 -7.87 17.73 2.01
N SER A 38 -7.41 17.35 0.81
CA SER A 38 -6.22 16.51 0.63
C SER A 38 -4.92 17.31 0.55
N VAL A 39 -4.95 18.48 -0.09
CA VAL A 39 -3.77 19.33 -0.29
C VAL A 39 -3.18 19.85 1.03
N PRO A 40 -3.97 20.35 2.00
CA PRO A 40 -3.42 20.84 3.26
C PRO A 40 -2.77 19.72 4.07
N LYS A 41 -3.33 18.50 4.03
CA LYS A 41 -2.68 17.36 4.68
C LYS A 41 -1.33 17.06 4.04
N GLN A 42 -1.21 17.01 2.72
CA GLN A 42 0.08 16.76 2.09
C GLN A 42 1.12 17.88 2.29
N VAL A 43 0.69 19.14 2.31
CA VAL A 43 1.62 20.29 2.35
C VAL A 43 1.98 20.69 3.79
N PHE A 44 1.03 20.67 4.72
CA PHE A 44 1.24 21.13 6.10
C PHE A 44 1.45 20.00 7.10
N PHE A 45 1.03 18.78 6.77
CA PHE A 45 1.26 17.58 7.56
C PHE A 45 1.72 16.46 6.63
N PRO A 46 2.89 16.61 5.96
CA PRO A 46 3.47 15.43 5.30
C PRO A 46 3.43 14.32 6.34
N GLU A 47 2.86 13.16 6.00
CA GLU A 47 3.07 11.97 6.84
C GLU A 47 4.59 11.80 6.82
N GLN A 48 5.24 12.41 7.80
CA GLN A 48 6.66 12.28 8.02
C GLN A 48 6.78 10.79 8.24
N ALA A 49 7.43 10.14 7.30
CA ALA A 49 7.87 8.79 7.47
C ALA A 49 8.39 8.64 8.90
N ASP A 50 7.99 7.58 9.59
CA ASP A 50 8.19 7.35 11.03
C ASP A 50 9.66 7.32 11.51
N TRP A 51 10.58 7.86 10.73
CA TRP A 51 12.00 8.02 11.01
C TRP A 51 12.24 9.19 11.94
N ALA A 52 13.01 8.93 13.00
CA ALA A 52 13.43 9.97 13.93
C ALA A 52 14.25 11.04 13.20
N PRO A 53 14.17 12.32 13.64
CA PRO A 53 14.99 13.38 13.07
C PRO A 53 16.48 13.03 13.24
N GLY A 54 17.24 13.11 12.14
CA GLY A 54 18.66 12.75 12.11
C GLY A 54 18.98 11.29 11.75
N THR A 55 17.96 10.47 11.46
CA THR A 55 18.17 9.09 10.98
C THR A 55 19.00 9.08 9.70
N THR A 56 20.07 8.28 9.68
CA THR A 56 20.86 8.05 8.47
C THR A 56 20.22 6.98 7.58
N CYS A 57 20.53 6.98 6.29
CA CYS A 57 20.11 5.93 5.37
C CYS A 57 20.59 4.56 5.85
N GLY A 58 21.81 4.48 6.41
CA GLY A 58 22.36 3.25 6.98
C GLY A 58 21.47 2.66 8.07
N GLU A 59 21.17 3.45 9.09
CA GLU A 59 20.33 3.05 10.23
C GLU A 59 18.91 2.68 9.78
N GLY A 60 18.31 3.47 8.90
CA GLY A 60 16.97 3.18 8.40
C GLY A 60 16.92 1.90 7.54
N LEU A 61 17.96 1.63 6.75
CA LEU A 61 18.07 0.39 5.97
C LEU A 61 18.26 -0.83 6.87
N GLU A 62 19.06 -0.70 7.93
CA GLU A 62 19.29 -1.77 8.89
C GLU A 62 18.00 -2.12 9.66
N ALA A 63 17.25 -1.12 10.11
CA ALA A 63 15.95 -1.31 10.75
C ALA A 63 14.96 -2.05 9.83
N LEU A 64 14.80 -1.58 8.59
CA LEU A 64 13.91 -2.24 7.61
C LEU A 64 14.40 -3.64 7.21
N PHE A 65 15.71 -3.88 7.21
CA PHE A 65 16.28 -5.20 6.97
C PHE A 65 15.96 -6.17 8.12
N GLY A 66 16.08 -5.71 9.38
CA GLY A 66 15.70 -6.49 10.56
C GLY A 66 14.24 -6.94 10.52
N GLU A 67 13.35 -6.07 10.04
CA GLU A 67 11.93 -6.42 9.85
C GLU A 67 11.72 -7.49 8.77
N ILE A 68 12.43 -7.40 7.64
CA ILE A 68 12.38 -8.45 6.60
C ILE A 68 12.88 -9.79 7.16
N ALA A 69 13.96 -9.77 7.95
CA ALA A 69 14.49 -10.96 8.60
C ALA A 69 13.48 -11.58 9.60
N GLY A 70 12.68 -10.76 10.28
CA GLY A 70 11.61 -11.23 11.16
C GLY A 70 10.39 -11.81 10.42
N VAL A 71 10.11 -11.37 9.19
CA VAL A 71 9.05 -11.97 8.36
C VAL A 71 9.43 -13.37 7.89
N ALA A 72 10.72 -13.64 7.67
CA ALA A 72 11.19 -14.99 7.36
C ALA A 72 10.91 -16.01 8.47
N THR A 73 10.62 -15.55 9.69
CA THR A 73 10.33 -16.42 10.85
C THR A 73 8.86 -16.41 11.28
N SER A 74 8.05 -15.46 10.79
CA SER A 74 6.61 -15.40 11.08
C SER A 74 5.85 -14.67 9.97
N ALA A 75 4.93 -15.36 9.31
CA ALA A 75 4.07 -14.78 8.28
C ALA A 75 3.11 -13.77 8.94
N HIS A 76 3.43 -12.46 8.86
CA HIS A 76 2.70 -11.42 9.59
C HIS A 76 2.17 -10.28 8.67
N PRO A 77 1.04 -9.63 9.03
CA PRO A 77 0.48 -8.45 8.34
C PRO A 77 1.32 -7.16 8.44
N SER A 78 2.54 -7.22 8.97
CA SER A 78 3.42 -6.07 9.27
C SER A 78 3.95 -5.32 8.04
N LEU A 79 3.69 -5.82 6.84
CA LEU A 79 4.25 -5.28 5.60
C LEU A 79 3.59 -3.96 5.15
N ARG A 80 2.36 -3.67 5.59
CA ARG A 80 1.67 -2.42 5.21
C ARG A 80 2.32 -1.16 5.79
N SER A 81 2.84 -1.24 7.01
CA SER A 81 3.60 -0.15 7.64
C SER A 81 5.05 -0.12 7.16
N TRP A 82 5.60 -1.27 6.75
CA TRP A 82 6.92 -1.34 6.12
C TRP A 82 6.98 -0.53 4.84
N ASP A 83 5.97 -0.64 3.96
CA ASP A 83 5.88 0.11 2.70
C ASP A 83 5.96 1.62 2.89
N ARG A 84 5.22 2.15 3.88
CA ARG A 84 5.23 3.58 4.21
C ARG A 84 6.60 4.03 4.70
N ARG A 85 7.23 3.27 5.61
CA ARG A 85 8.57 3.59 6.13
C ARG A 85 9.64 3.45 5.05
N HIS A 86 9.55 2.45 4.17
CA HIS A 86 10.43 2.28 3.03
C HIS A 86 10.33 3.45 2.05
N ALA A 87 9.11 3.86 1.68
CA ALA A 87 8.90 5.03 0.83
C ALA A 87 9.48 6.29 1.45
N GLY A 88 9.27 6.45 2.76
CA GLY A 88 9.81 7.53 3.56
C GLY A 88 11.33 7.62 3.62
N LEU A 89 12.01 6.48 3.61
CA LEU A 89 13.48 6.41 3.64
C LEU A 89 14.11 6.82 2.29
N ALA A 90 13.32 6.90 1.22
CA ALA A 90 13.81 7.18 -0.12
C ALA A 90 14.50 8.55 -0.23
N GLU A 91 13.96 9.58 0.43
CA GLU A 91 14.53 10.94 0.40
C GLU A 91 15.83 11.03 1.21
N ILE A 92 15.86 10.40 2.39
CA ILE A 92 17.05 10.32 3.25
C ILE A 92 18.19 9.63 2.50
N CYS A 93 17.92 8.46 1.92
CA CYS A 93 18.89 7.72 1.11
C CYS A 93 19.27 8.41 -0.20
N ALA A 94 18.42 9.31 -0.71
CA ALA A 94 18.72 10.11 -1.88
C ALA A 94 19.71 11.24 -1.57
N ALA A 95 19.58 11.86 -0.39
CA ALA A 95 20.45 12.92 0.09
C ALA A 95 21.88 12.44 0.39
N GLU A 96 22.06 11.21 0.90
CA GLU A 96 23.37 10.61 1.14
C GLU A 96 24.11 10.15 -0.13
N GLY A 97 23.46 10.24 -1.29
CA GLY A 97 24.10 10.05 -2.60
C GLY A 97 23.79 8.72 -3.29
N PRO A 98 24.58 8.35 -4.33
CA PRO A 98 24.23 7.26 -5.25
C PRO A 98 24.35 5.86 -4.63
N LEU A 99 25.11 5.71 -3.55
CA LEU A 99 25.20 4.45 -2.80
C LEU A 99 23.93 4.20 -2.00
N GLY A 100 23.45 5.18 -1.23
CA GLY A 100 22.19 5.10 -0.46
C GLY A 100 21.00 4.72 -1.35
N LYS A 101 20.82 5.40 -2.48
CA LYS A 101 19.77 5.07 -3.48
C LYS A 101 19.85 3.62 -3.98
N ARG A 102 21.05 3.09 -4.21
CA ARG A 102 21.24 1.71 -4.69
C ARG A 102 20.92 0.69 -3.60
N SER A 103 21.35 0.95 -2.38
CA SER A 103 21.08 0.09 -1.22
C SER A 103 19.58 0.04 -0.91
N HIS A 104 18.89 1.18 -0.93
CA HIS A 104 17.42 1.27 -0.78
C HIS A 104 16.66 0.45 -1.82
N LYS A 105 17.06 0.51 -3.09
CA LYS A 105 16.47 -0.33 -4.15
C LYS A 105 16.78 -1.82 -3.99
N ARG A 106 17.97 -2.17 -3.48
CA ARG A 106 18.31 -3.59 -3.20
C ARG A 106 17.43 -4.16 -2.10
N LEU A 107 17.14 -3.37 -1.07
CA LEU A 107 16.28 -3.78 0.04
C LEU A 107 14.86 -4.13 -0.43
N LEU A 108 14.27 -3.32 -1.31
CA LEU A 108 12.96 -3.62 -1.90
C LEU A 108 12.95 -4.95 -2.66
N ARG A 109 14.01 -5.24 -3.43
CA ARG A 109 14.15 -6.53 -4.12
C ARG A 109 14.30 -7.70 -3.16
N LEU A 110 15.01 -7.50 -2.04
CA LEU A 110 15.15 -8.52 -1.02
C LEU A 110 13.79 -8.87 -0.41
N ARG A 111 12.99 -7.85 -0.05
CA ARG A 111 11.64 -8.05 0.47
C ARG A 111 10.79 -8.93 -0.45
N TYR A 112 10.69 -8.57 -1.73
CA TYR A 112 9.90 -9.37 -2.68
C TYR A 112 10.34 -10.83 -2.77
N ARG A 113 11.66 -11.08 -2.66
CA ARG A 113 12.19 -12.44 -2.64
C ARG A 113 11.83 -13.20 -1.36
N VAL A 114 11.87 -12.53 -0.22
CA VAL A 114 11.50 -13.11 1.08
C VAL A 114 10.00 -13.41 1.12
N GLU A 115 9.16 -12.48 0.69
CA GLU A 115 7.70 -12.69 0.58
C GLU A 115 7.39 -13.89 -0.32
N GLY A 116 7.98 -13.97 -1.51
CA GLY A 116 7.78 -15.10 -2.41
C GLY A 116 8.39 -16.42 -1.91
N ALA A 117 9.39 -16.37 -1.04
CA ALA A 117 9.91 -17.56 -0.37
C ALA A 117 8.97 -18.03 0.75
N ALA A 118 8.47 -17.09 1.56
CA ALA A 118 7.51 -17.37 2.62
C ALA A 118 6.19 -17.94 2.06
N GLU A 119 5.64 -17.35 1.01
CA GLU A 119 4.40 -17.84 0.39
C GLU A 119 4.55 -19.26 -0.16
N ARG A 120 5.71 -19.56 -0.80
CA ARG A 120 6.02 -20.92 -1.24
C ARG A 120 6.19 -21.87 -0.06
N HIS A 121 6.87 -21.43 0.98
CA HIS A 121 7.04 -22.23 2.20
C HIS A 121 5.68 -22.59 2.81
N ASP A 122 4.79 -21.60 2.92
CA ASP A 122 3.44 -21.78 3.46
C ASP A 122 2.58 -22.71 2.60
N ARG A 123 2.70 -22.61 1.28
CA ARG A 123 1.96 -23.48 0.36
C ARG A 123 2.46 -24.93 0.39
N GLU A 124 3.77 -25.14 0.45
CA GLU A 124 4.38 -26.47 0.29
C GLU A 124 4.54 -27.22 1.61
N TYR A 125 5.01 -26.55 2.66
CA TYR A 125 5.51 -27.21 3.88
C TYR A 125 4.52 -27.13 5.05
N THR A 126 3.78 -26.04 5.20
CA THR A 126 2.76 -25.89 6.26
C THR A 126 1.71 -27.02 6.26
N PRO A 127 1.11 -27.44 5.12
CA PRO A 127 0.15 -28.54 5.13
C PRO A 127 0.81 -29.90 5.46
N LEU A 128 2.09 -30.07 5.14
CA LEU A 128 2.85 -31.28 5.48
C LEU A 128 3.16 -31.31 6.98
N ALA A 129 3.60 -30.19 7.54
CA ALA A 129 3.89 -30.03 8.95
C ALA A 129 2.66 -30.28 9.82
N GLU A 130 1.49 -29.79 9.39
CA GLU A 130 0.24 -30.01 10.11
C GLU A 130 -0.18 -31.49 10.10
N ARG A 131 -0.03 -32.18 8.96
CA ARG A 131 -0.28 -33.65 8.90
C ARG A 131 0.66 -34.41 9.83
N LEU A 132 1.95 -34.08 9.79
CA LEU A 132 2.94 -34.71 10.66
C LEU A 132 2.63 -34.46 12.13
N ARG A 133 2.21 -33.24 12.49
CA ARG A 133 1.78 -32.89 13.85
C ARG A 133 0.60 -33.74 14.30
N VAL A 134 -0.41 -33.91 13.44
CA VAL A 134 -1.59 -34.76 13.71
C VAL A 134 -1.17 -36.23 13.89
N ASP A 135 -0.27 -36.74 13.05
CA ASP A 135 0.19 -38.13 13.15
C ASP A 135 1.03 -38.37 14.41
N LEU A 136 1.91 -37.44 14.76
CA LEU A 136 2.70 -37.50 15.99
C LEU A 136 1.82 -37.48 17.25
N GLN A 137 0.69 -36.76 17.24
CA GLN A 137 -0.26 -36.75 18.36
C GLN A 137 -0.99 -38.08 18.55
N LYS A 138 -1.13 -38.89 17.49
CA LYS A 138 -1.76 -40.21 17.55
C LYS A 138 -0.80 -41.30 18.00
N LEU A 139 0.50 -41.04 18.02
CA LEU A 139 1.47 -42.02 18.51
C LEU A 139 1.25 -42.26 20.00
N PRO A 140 1.25 -43.54 20.44
CA PRO A 140 1.15 -43.84 21.86
C PRO A 140 2.34 -43.21 22.58
N LYS A 141 2.07 -42.29 23.52
CA LYS A 141 3.11 -41.82 24.43
C LYS A 141 3.64 -43.03 25.18
N LYS A 142 4.89 -43.40 24.90
CA LYS A 142 5.62 -44.40 25.68
C LYS A 142 5.56 -43.93 27.14
N ARG A 143 4.82 -44.66 27.97
CA ARG A 143 4.78 -44.42 29.41
C ARG A 143 6.12 -44.99 29.90
N ASP A 144 7.08 -44.12 30.14
CA ASP A 144 8.33 -44.53 30.80
C ASP A 144 7.98 -45.10 32.19
N PRO A 145 8.71 -46.15 32.64
CA PRO A 145 8.33 -47.04 33.74
C PRO A 145 8.21 -46.33 35.09
#